data_AF-A0AAI9PCJ2-F1
#
_entry.id   AF-A0AAI9PCJ2-F1
#
_cell.length_a   1.000
_cell.length_b   1.000
_cell.length_c   1.000
_cell.angle_alpha   90.00
_cell.angle_beta   90.00
_cell.angle_gamma   90.00
#
_symmetry.space_group_name_H-M   'P 1'
#
loop_
_entity.id
_entity.type
_entity.pdbx_description
1 polymer ?
#
loop_
_entity_poly.entity_id
_entity_poly.type
_entity_poly.pdbx_seq_one_letter_code
_entity_poly.pdbx_strand_id
1 'polypeptide(L)'
;MCKNLLTFRVKTISFSNHETISHNTESQKKALIRAEYELIIDRTPIGQGRIGGRKRLMTQNVLCRAGAMLATGATRLQVANIIGVSEKTIYKYFPARGKDGVPDAG
;
A
#
# COMPACT_ATOMS: atom_id res chain seq x y z
N MET A 1 1.66 14.38 64.50
CA MET A 1 2.44 14.32 63.24
C MET A 1 1.91 13.30 62.21
N CYS A 2 0.75 12.67 62.39
CA CYS A 2 0.33 11.53 61.53
C CYS A 2 -0.61 11.90 60.36
N LYS A 3 -0.98 13.17 60.17
CA LYS A 3 -1.99 13.56 59.17
C LYS A 3 -1.45 13.71 57.74
N ASN A 4 -0.14 13.75 57.49
CA ASN A 4 0.41 13.98 56.14
C ASN A 4 0.61 12.69 55.33
N LEU A 5 0.93 11.57 55.96
CA LEU A 5 1.21 10.31 55.24
C LEU A 5 -0.07 9.66 54.70
N LEU A 6 -1.18 9.75 55.44
CA LEU A 6 -2.47 9.22 55.01
C LEU A 6 -3.01 9.99 53.79
N THR A 7 -2.93 11.32 53.81
CA THR A 7 -3.34 12.15 52.66
C THR A 7 -2.46 11.91 51.44
N PHE A 8 -1.15 11.73 51.62
CA PHE A 8 -0.23 11.43 50.51
C PHE A 8 -0.49 10.04 49.92
N ARG A 9 -0.71 9.02 50.76
CA ARG A 9 -1.05 7.65 50.35
C ARG A 9 -2.39 7.57 49.63
N VAL A 10 -3.42 8.27 50.12
CA VAL A 10 -4.73 8.32 49.46
C VAL A 10 -4.65 9.10 48.14
N LYS A 11 -3.85 10.18 48.06
CA LYS A 11 -3.65 10.96 46.83
C LYS A 11 -2.94 10.15 45.74
N THR A 12 -1.92 9.37 46.09
CA THR A 12 -1.20 8.49 45.14
C THR A 12 -2.08 7.32 44.71
N ILE A 13 -2.83 6.70 45.62
CA ILE A 13 -3.79 5.62 45.28
C ILE A 13 -4.88 6.15 44.34
N SER A 14 -5.48 7.30 44.60
CA SER A 14 -6.51 7.88 43.71
C SER A 14 -5.95 8.27 42.34
N PHE A 15 -4.70 8.74 42.25
CA PHE A 15 -4.05 9.07 40.97
C PHE A 15 -3.73 7.81 40.15
N SER A 16 -3.15 6.78 40.77
CA SER A 16 -2.91 5.48 40.12
C SER A 16 -4.22 4.77 39.74
N ASN A 17 -5.28 4.91 40.55
CA ASN A 17 -6.60 4.41 40.20
C ASN A 17 -7.22 5.17 39.02
N HIS A 18 -7.04 6.49 38.94
CA HIS A 18 -7.53 7.28 37.79
C HIS A 18 -6.81 6.91 36.49
N GLU A 19 -5.49 6.68 36.51
CA GLU A 19 -4.74 6.19 35.35
C GLU A 19 -5.19 4.78 34.93
N THR A 20 -5.33 3.84 35.87
CA THR A 20 -5.76 2.47 35.55
C THR A 20 -7.22 2.39 35.07
N ILE A 21 -8.13 3.18 35.66
CA ILE A 21 -9.51 3.32 35.17
C ILE A 21 -9.51 3.95 33.78
N SER A 22 -8.72 5.00 33.55
CA SER A 22 -8.58 5.64 32.24
C SER A 22 -8.09 4.65 31.16
N HIS A 23 -7.04 3.88 31.44
CA HIS A 23 -6.53 2.84 30.55
C HIS A 23 -7.57 1.72 30.31
N ASN A 24 -8.32 1.33 31.33
CA ASN A 24 -9.39 0.34 31.20
C ASN A 24 -10.56 0.87 30.34
N THR A 25 -10.98 2.12 30.54
CA THR A 25 -12.05 2.75 29.74
C THR A 25 -11.65 2.96 28.29
N GLU A 26 -10.39 3.34 28.04
CA GLU A 26 -9.85 3.49 26.69
C GLU A 26 -9.68 2.13 25.99
N SER A 27 -9.31 1.07 26.73
CA SER A 27 -9.26 -0.28 26.20
C SER A 27 -10.65 -0.79 25.79
N GLN A 28 -11.66 -0.58 26.65
CA GLN A 28 -13.05 -0.94 26.34
C GLN A 28 -13.60 -0.14 25.15
N LYS A 29 -13.31 1.17 25.08
CA LYS A 29 -13.70 2.03 23.96
C LYS A 29 -13.04 1.59 22.64
N LYS A 30 -11.74 1.26 22.67
CA LYS A 30 -11.02 0.75 21.48
C LYS A 30 -11.55 -0.60 21.02
N ALA A 31 -11.92 -1.49 21.94
CA ALA A 31 -12.51 -2.78 21.61
C ALA A 31 -13.88 -2.63 20.94
N LEU A 32 -14.74 -1.74 21.46
CA LEU A 32 -16.05 -1.44 20.87
C LEU A 32 -15.92 -0.87 19.46
N ILE A 33 -15.04 0.13 19.30
CA ILE A 33 -14.79 0.76 17.99
C ILE A 33 -14.32 -0.27 16.96
N ARG A 34 -13.40 -1.18 17.33
CA ARG A 34 -12.95 -2.24 16.41
C ARG A 34 -14.09 -3.16 15.96
N ALA A 35 -14.93 -3.61 16.88
CA ALA A 35 -16.06 -4.48 16.57
C ALA A 35 -17.08 -3.80 15.65
N GLU A 36 -17.35 -2.50 15.86
CA GLU A 36 -18.21 -1.73 14.96
C GLU A 36 -17.62 -1.59 13.54
N TYR A 37 -16.30 -1.38 13.44
CA TYR A 37 -15.62 -1.33 12.14
C TYR A 37 -15.65 -2.67 11.40
N GLU A 38 -15.41 -3.79 12.09
CA GLU A 38 -15.50 -5.14 11.49
C GLU A 38 -16.90 -5.40 10.93
N LEU A 39 -17.95 -5.06 11.70
CA LEU A 39 -19.33 -5.16 11.25
C LEU A 39 -19.65 -4.27 10.04
N ILE A 40 -19.04 -3.09 9.94
CA ILE A 40 -19.21 -2.20 8.77
C ILE A 40 -18.53 -2.81 7.55
N ILE A 41 -17.30 -3.31 7.68
CA ILE A 41 -16.54 -3.91 6.58
C ILE A 41 -17.27 -5.14 6.03
N ASP A 42 -17.75 -6.02 6.92
CA ASP A 42 -18.44 -7.25 6.53
C ASP A 42 -19.81 -6.97 5.87
N ARG A 43 -20.47 -5.87 6.24
CA ARG A 43 -21.75 -5.45 5.65
C ARG A 43 -21.59 -4.57 4.42
N THR A 44 -20.46 -3.88 4.25
CA THR A 44 -20.18 -3.14 3.02
C THR A 44 -19.99 -4.15 1.90
N PRO A 45 -20.85 -4.18 0.86
CA PRO A 45 -20.55 -4.96 -0.31
C PRO A 45 -19.26 -4.38 -0.88
N ILE A 46 -18.15 -5.11 -0.76
CA ILE A 46 -16.90 -4.87 -1.47
C ILE A 46 -17.29 -4.61 -2.92
N GLY A 47 -17.33 -3.33 -3.28
CA GLY A 47 -18.00 -2.87 -4.49
C GLY A 47 -17.46 -3.66 -5.66
N GLN A 48 -18.36 -4.34 -6.38
CA GLN A 48 -18.01 -5.22 -7.49
C GLN A 48 -17.13 -4.46 -8.49
N GLY A 49 -15.81 -4.67 -8.40
CA GLY A 49 -14.88 -4.45 -9.50
C GLY A 49 -14.30 -3.05 -9.71
N ARG A 50 -14.40 -2.09 -8.78
CA ARG A 50 -13.66 -0.82 -8.96
C ARG A 50 -12.23 -0.94 -8.43
N ILE A 51 -11.31 -1.34 -9.30
CA ILE A 51 -9.87 -1.27 -9.04
C ILE A 51 -9.48 0.22 -9.00
N GLY A 52 -9.24 0.76 -7.80
CA GLY A 52 -8.74 2.12 -7.62
C GLY A 52 -7.33 2.31 -8.21
N GLY A 53 -6.94 3.57 -8.42
CA GLY A 53 -5.60 3.94 -8.89
C GLY A 53 -5.57 4.60 -10.27
N ARG A 54 -4.35 4.96 -10.73
CA ARG A 54 -4.15 5.56 -12.06
C ARG A 54 -4.40 4.52 -13.15
N LYS A 55 -5.24 4.87 -14.14
CA LYS A 55 -5.52 4.00 -15.29
C LYS A 55 -4.21 3.58 -15.98
N ARG A 56 -4.03 2.27 -16.19
CA ARG A 56 -2.88 1.73 -16.93
C ARG A 56 -2.99 2.16 -18.41
N LEU A 57 -1.95 2.82 -18.91
CA LEU A 57 -1.86 3.22 -20.33
C LEU A 57 -1.41 2.05 -21.22
N MET A 58 -0.52 1.19 -20.70
CA MET A 58 -0.17 -0.09 -21.33
C MET A 58 -1.30 -1.10 -21.13
N THR A 59 -2.24 -1.09 -22.06
CA THR A 59 -3.29 -2.12 -22.21
C THR A 59 -2.83 -3.19 -23.20
N GLN A 60 -3.52 -4.33 -23.24
CA GLN A 60 -3.14 -5.47 -24.08
C GLN A 60 -3.02 -5.11 -25.57
N ASN A 61 -3.93 -4.25 -26.07
CA ASN A 61 -3.90 -3.78 -27.46
C ASN A 61 -2.65 -2.94 -27.76
N VAL A 62 -2.24 -2.10 -26.81
CA VAL A 62 -1.03 -1.27 -26.94
C VAL A 62 0.23 -2.14 -26.89
N LEU A 63 0.25 -3.18 -26.06
CA LEU A 63 1.36 -4.14 -26.00
C LEU A 63 1.47 -4.95 -27.29
N CYS A 64 0.36 -5.42 -27.85
CA CYS A 64 0.34 -6.11 -29.14
C CYS A 64 0.88 -5.22 -30.26
N ARG A 65 0.43 -3.96 -30.32
CA ARG A 65 0.95 -2.96 -31.27
C ARG A 65 2.45 -2.71 -31.08
N ALA A 66 2.90 -2.51 -29.84
CA ALA A 66 4.32 -2.30 -29.54
C ALA A 66 5.17 -3.49 -29.98
N GLY A 67 4.71 -4.72 -29.72
CA GLY A 67 5.39 -5.95 -30.13
C GLY A 67 5.48 -6.09 -31.65
N ALA A 68 4.41 -5.78 -32.38
CA ALA A 68 4.42 -5.80 -33.85
C ALA A 68 5.44 -4.81 -34.42
N MET A 69 5.52 -3.59 -33.86
CA MET A 69 6.50 -2.57 -34.30
C MET A 69 7.94 -2.99 -34.01
N LEU A 70 8.19 -3.63 -32.87
CA LEU A 70 9.50 -4.19 -32.55
C LEU A 70 9.86 -5.37 -33.47
N ALA A 71 8.89 -6.18 -33.90
CA ALA A 71 9.10 -7.27 -34.85
C ALA A 71 9.44 -6.76 -36.27
N THR A 72 8.91 -5.60 -36.66
CA THR A 72 9.31 -4.91 -37.90
C THR A 72 10.70 -4.28 -37.82
N GLY A 73 11.35 -4.31 -36.64
CA GLY A 73 12.69 -3.76 -36.44
C GLY A 73 12.71 -2.28 -36.05
N ALA A 74 11.59 -1.69 -35.63
CA ALA A 74 11.57 -0.31 -35.15
C ALA A 74 12.41 -0.13 -33.87
N THR A 75 13.07 1.02 -33.73
CA THR A 75 13.85 1.31 -32.51
C THR A 75 12.92 1.50 -31.31
N ARG A 76 13.38 1.09 -30.12
CA ARG A 76 12.59 1.20 -28.87
C ARG A 76 12.20 2.65 -28.55
N LEU A 77 13.05 3.61 -28.94
CA LEU A 77 12.78 5.04 -28.83
C LEU A 77 11.65 5.49 -29.77
N GLN A 78 11.63 5.03 -31.02
CA GLN A 78 10.54 5.32 -31.96
C GLN A 78 9.21 4.74 -31.48
N VAL A 79 9.21 3.50 -30.99
CA VAL A 79 8.01 2.86 -30.45
C VAL A 79 7.49 3.63 -29.22
N ALA A 80 8.39 4.10 -28.36
CA ALA A 80 8.04 4.92 -27.19
C ALA A 80 7.34 6.24 -27.59
N ASN A 81 7.89 6.93 -28.58
CA ASN A 81 7.33 8.19 -29.09
C ASN A 81 5.94 7.99 -29.73
N ILE A 82 5.75 6.90 -30.48
CA ILE A 82 4.48 6.63 -31.18
C ILE A 82 3.36 6.20 -30.20
N ILE A 83 3.72 5.58 -29.08
CA ILE A 83 2.77 5.18 -28.04
C ILE A 83 2.56 6.30 -27.01
N GLY A 84 3.47 7.29 -26.95
CA GLY A 84 3.43 8.37 -25.97
C GLY A 84 3.86 7.92 -24.57
N VAL A 85 4.79 6.97 -24.49
CA VAL A 85 5.37 6.46 -23.23
C VAL A 85 6.86 6.75 -23.16
N SER A 86 7.42 6.72 -21.95
CA SER A 86 8.87 6.78 -21.77
C SER A 86 9.56 5.49 -22.22
N GLU A 87 10.82 5.58 -22.64
CA GLU A 87 11.64 4.43 -23.04
C GLU A 87 11.76 3.39 -21.91
N LYS A 88 11.85 3.86 -20.65
CA LYS A 88 11.82 3.01 -19.44
C LYS A 88 10.57 2.13 -19.38
N THR A 89 9.43 2.63 -19.86
CA THR A 89 8.18 1.86 -19.89
C THR A 89 8.28 0.74 -20.93
N ILE A 90 8.91 0.98 -22.08
CA ILE A 90 9.13 -0.06 -23.11
C ILE A 90 10.06 -1.15 -22.57
N TYR A 91 11.19 -0.80 -21.94
CA TYR A 91 12.11 -1.79 -21.36
C TYR A 91 11.49 -2.66 -20.27
N LYS A 92 10.47 -2.15 -19.55
CA LYS A 92 9.74 -2.91 -18.54
C LYS A 92 8.96 -4.08 -19.14
N TYR A 93 8.38 -3.90 -20.32
CA TYR A 93 7.54 -4.93 -20.98
C TYR A 93 8.31 -5.74 -22.03
N PHE A 94 9.31 -5.14 -22.66
CA PHE A 94 10.17 -5.75 -23.67
C PHE A 94 11.64 -5.59 -23.27
N PRO A 95 12.15 -6.39 -22.32
CA PRO A 95 13.56 -6.33 -21.97
C PRO A 95 14.41 -6.65 -23.20
N ALA A 96 15.49 -5.89 -23.39
CA ALA A 96 16.56 -6.32 -24.28
C ALA A 96 17.17 -7.56 -23.62
N ARG A 97 16.94 -8.75 -24.18
CA ARG A 97 17.62 -9.96 -23.73
C ARG A 97 19.12 -9.66 -23.66
N GLY A 98 19.69 -9.72 -22.46
CA GLY A 98 21.06 -9.28 -22.19
C GLY A 98 21.42 -9.24 -20.72
N LYS A 99 20.88 -10.15 -19.90
CA LYS A 99 21.43 -10.41 -18.54
C LYS A 99 21.28 -11.84 -18.05
N ASP A 100 21.05 -12.77 -18.98
CA ASP A 100 21.25 -14.21 -18.72
C ASP A 100 22.15 -14.73 -19.86
N GLY A 101 23.42 -15.01 -19.54
CA GLY A 101 24.38 -15.65 -20.45
C GLY A 101 25.63 -14.83 -20.78
N VAL A 102 26.73 -15.18 -20.09
CA VAL A 102 28.15 -15.26 -20.48
C VAL A 102 28.65 -14.43 -21.70
N PRO A 103 29.80 -13.74 -21.60
CA PRO A 103 30.47 -13.14 -22.76
C PRO A 103 31.16 -14.22 -23.60
N ASP A 104 30.58 -14.57 -24.75
CA ASP A 104 31.26 -15.33 -25.81
C ASP A 104 31.60 -14.37 -26.95
N ALA A 105 32.71 -13.65 -26.78
CA ALA A 105 33.41 -12.99 -27.89
C ALA A 105 34.60 -13.88 -28.28
N GLY A 106 34.37 -14.70 -29.31
CA GLY A 106 35.40 -15.12 -30.25
C GLY A 106 35.43 -14.17 -31.44
#